data_AF-A0A920QU92-F1
#
_entry.id   AF-A0A920QU92-F1
#
_cell.length_a   1.000
_cell.length_b   1.000
_cell.length_c   1.000
_cell.angle_alpha   90.00
_cell.angle_beta   90.00
_cell.angle_gamma   90.00
#
_symmetry.space_group_name_H-M   'P 1'
#
loop_
_entity.id
_entity.type
_entity.pdbx_description
1 polymer ?
#
loop_
_entity_poly.entity_id
_entity_poly.type
_entity_poly.pdbx_seq_one_letter_code
_entity_poly.pdbx_strand_id
1 'polypeptide(L)' 'MNAQVRHEAFYARLGFHSMGERFMEAEIKHVLMVRDD' A
#
# COMPACT_ATOMS: atom_id res chain seq x y z
N MET A 1 -1.04 7.98 -13.62
CA MET A 1 -1.77 8.27 -12.36
C MET A 1 -1.75 6.98 -11.54
N ASN A 2 -0.59 6.61 -10.97
CA ASN A 2 -0.24 5.20 -10.67
C ASN A 2 0.15 4.97 -9.19
N ALA A 3 -0.49 5.65 -8.23
CA ALA A 3 -0.10 5.53 -6.84
C ALA A 3 -0.69 4.28 -6.17
N GLN A 4 0.18 3.38 -5.68
CA GLN A 4 -0.19 2.20 -4.88
C GLN A 4 -1.08 2.59 -3.69
N VAL A 5 -0.82 3.75 -3.07
CA VAL A 5 -1.63 4.29 -1.97
C VAL A 5 -3.12 4.42 -2.31
N ARG A 6 -3.48 4.60 -3.59
CA ARG A 6 -4.90 4.68 -4.01
C ARG A 6 -5.59 3.32 -4.05
N HIS A 7 -4.82 2.23 -4.04
CA HIS A 7 -5.31 0.87 -4.03
C HIS A 7 -5.26 0.23 -2.62
N GLU A 8 -4.90 0.98 -1.57
CA GLU A 8 -4.91 0.50 -0.17
C GLU A 8 -6.25 -0.19 0.18
N ALA A 9 -7.38 0.39 -0.20
CA ALA A 9 -8.71 -0.18 0.05
C ALA A 9 -8.99 -1.49 -0.71
N PHE A 10 -8.37 -1.69 -1.88
CA PHE A 10 -8.47 -2.94 -2.63
C PHE A 10 -7.68 -4.04 -1.91
N TYR A 11 -6.44 -3.75 -1.52
CA TYR A 11 -5.59 -4.70 -0.80
C TYR A 11 -6.13 -5.03 0.60
N ALA A 12 -6.77 -4.07 1.27
CA ALA A 12 -7.47 -4.31 2.53
C ALA A 12 -8.57 -5.38 2.41
N ARG A 13 -9.33 -5.39 1.31
CA ARG A 13 -10.36 -6.43 1.06
C ARG A 13 -9.75 -7.82 0.83
N LEU A 14 -8.48 -7.89 0.46
CA LEU A 14 -7.72 -9.13 0.28
C LEU A 14 -6.98 -9.56 1.55
N GLY A 15 -7.23 -8.90 2.70
CA GLY A 15 -6.65 -9.21 4.00
C GLY A 15 -5.30 -8.55 4.27
N PHE A 16 -4.81 -7.68 3.39
CA PHE A 16 -3.57 -6.95 3.63
C PHE A 16 -3.82 -5.73 4.53
N HIS A 17 -2.84 -5.40 5.38
CA HIS A 17 -2.85 -4.18 6.16
C HIS A 17 -1.54 -3.40 5.96
N SER A 18 -1.61 -2.08 6.04
CA SER A 18 -0.44 -1.20 5.90
C SER A 18 0.47 -1.31 7.12
N MET A 19 1.79 -1.40 6.88
CA MET A 19 2.80 -1.46 7.93
C MET A 19 3.83 -0.35 7.72
N GLY A 20 4.06 0.48 8.74
CA GLY A 20 5.08 1.53 8.72
C GLY A 20 4.69 2.81 7.98
N GLU A 21 5.70 3.63 7.67
CA GLU A 21 5.52 4.95 7.05
C GLU A 21 5.41 4.89 5.52
N ARG A 22 4.74 5.90 4.95
CA ARG A 22 4.64 6.05 3.50
C ARG A 22 5.96 6.58 2.94
N PHE A 23 6.40 6.04 1.81
CA PHE A 23 7.64 6.45 1.14
C PHE A 23 7.40 6.81 -0.33
N MET A 24 8.34 7.55 -0.91
CA MET A 24 8.33 7.90 -2.33
C MET A 24 9.28 6.96 -3.09
N GLU A 25 8.79 6.36 -4.17
CA GLU A 25 9.58 5.53 -5.09
C GLU A 25 9.15 5.85 -6.52
N ALA A 26 10.11 6.11 -7.42
CA ALA A 26 9.83 6.52 -8.81
C ALA A 26 8.79 7.66 -8.94
N GLU A 27 8.87 8.67 -8.06
CA GLU A 27 7.92 9.80 -7.96
C GLU A 27 6.48 9.42 -7.59
N ILE A 28 6.27 8.17 -7.16
CA ILE A 28 5.00 7.63 -6.75
C ILE A 28 5.01 7.42 -5.23
N LYS A 29 3.88 7.66 -4.56
CA LYS A 29 3.74 7.41 -3.11
C LYS A 29 3.31 5.97 -2.87
N HIS A 30 4.06 5.28 -2.01
CA HIS A 30 3.88 3.88 -1.63
C HIS A 30 3.73 3.73 -0.11
N VAL A 31 3.24 2.57 0.31
CA VAL A 31 3.24 2.08 1.69
C VAL A 31 3.46 0.58 1.65
N LEU A 32 4.25 0.04 2.58
CA LEU A 32 4.37 -1.41 2.72
C LEU A 32 3.02 -1.97 3.19
N MET A 33 2.57 -3.05 2.57
CA MET A 33 1.38 -3.78 3.00
C MET A 33 1.73 -5.25 3.19
N VAL A 34 1.30 -5.82 4.31
CA VAL A 34 1.54 -7.22 4.69
C VAL A 34 0.21 -7.93 4.87
N ARG A 35 0.17 -9.25 4.68
CA ARG A 35 -1.00 -10.08 4.96
C ARG A 35 -0.58 -11.09 6.02
N ASP A 36 -1.34 -11.17 7.10
CA ASP A 36 -1.17 -12.22 8.09
C ASP A 36 -1.78 -13.50 7.49
N ASP A 37 -0.98 -14.55 7.36
CA ASP A 37 -1.45 -15.88 6.94
C ASP A 37 -2.11 -16.64 8.10
#